data_AF-A0A0L8FWH5-F1
#
_entry.id   AF-A0A0L8FWH5-F1
#
_cell.length_a   1.000
_cell.length_b   1.000
_cell.length_c   1.000
_cell.angle_alpha   90.00
_cell.angle_beta   90.00
_cell.angle_gamma   90.00
#
_symmetry.space_group_name_H-M   'P 1'
#
loop_
_entity.id
_entity.type
_entity.pdbx_description
1 polymer ?
#
loop_
_entity_poly.entity_id
_entity_poly.type
_entity_poly.pdbx_seq_one_letter_code
_entity_poly.pdbx_strand_id
1 'polypeptide(L)'
;MEKTKRYYVRVTLFIIVVGIGCLFASLTTDHWVEVRPEIHVANVTANKTNAYIYFGLFAGSRNLDVGLGDRVGNLVVSQNIKDMNLMDYGMWITVVILHLLAIVWAVVAAGFTLFNLFGKPIETITGPFGLYVWNGCAASFTLLSIVIFLILFKTSIYDENIFQQAEIDSGWRSVGLSHPSWSFYINLGALGCFLLNILLLKISDVRPCRPKPSKEEKTTHDDFIY
;
A
#
# COMPACT_ATOMS: atom_id res chain seq x y z
N MET A 1 -20.11 -13.76 22.67
CA MET A 1 -18.90 -12.92 22.60
C MET A 1 -19.02 -11.78 23.61
N GLU A 2 -18.00 -11.57 24.43
CA GLU A 2 -17.97 -10.51 25.47
C GLU A 2 -17.98 -9.11 24.84
N LYS A 3 -18.56 -8.10 25.50
CA LYS A 3 -18.71 -6.72 24.93
C LYS A 3 -17.37 -6.15 24.46
N THR A 4 -16.30 -6.41 25.22
CA THR A 4 -14.93 -5.98 24.92
C THR A 4 -14.38 -6.61 23.64
N LYS A 5 -14.61 -7.92 23.41
CA LYS A 5 -14.17 -8.60 22.19
C LYS A 5 -14.90 -8.07 20.94
N ARG A 6 -16.20 -7.75 21.06
CA ARG A 6 -16.96 -7.12 19.97
C ARG A 6 -16.46 -5.73 19.61
N TYR A 7 -15.95 -4.96 20.58
CA TYR A 7 -15.34 -3.66 20.32
C TYR A 7 -14.07 -3.79 19.47
N TYR A 8 -13.15 -4.68 19.84
CA TYR A 8 -11.93 -4.91 19.05
C TYR A 8 -12.23 -5.32 17.61
N VAL A 9 -13.19 -6.24 17.40
CA VAL A 9 -13.59 -6.66 16.04
C VAL A 9 -14.15 -5.50 15.21
N ARG A 10 -14.90 -4.56 15.82
CA ARG A 10 -15.39 -3.36 15.12
C ARG A 10 -14.27 -2.41 14.73
N VAL A 11 -13.29 -2.21 15.63
CA VAL A 11 -12.12 -1.39 15.35
C VAL A 11 -11.27 -2.02 14.24
N THR A 12 -11.05 -3.33 14.29
CA THR A 12 -10.36 -4.08 13.23
C THR A 12 -11.07 -3.90 11.88
N LEU A 13 -12.39 -4.03 11.84
CA LEU A 13 -13.15 -3.82 10.60
C LEU A 13 -12.94 -2.41 10.03
N PHE A 14 -13.01 -1.38 10.87
CA PHE A 14 -12.79 0.00 10.44
C PHE A 14 -11.39 0.19 9.83
N ILE A 15 -10.35 -0.32 10.49
CA ILE A 15 -8.97 -0.21 10.01
C ILE A 15 -8.76 -1.00 8.71
N ILE A 16 -9.38 -2.19 8.55
CA ILE A 16 -9.32 -2.93 7.27
C ILE A 16 -9.94 -2.09 6.14
N VAL A 17 -11.10 -1.48 6.37
CA VAL A 17 -11.77 -0.65 5.35
C VAL A 17 -10.92 0.56 4.97
N VAL A 18 -10.28 1.22 5.94
CA VAL A 18 -9.30 2.28 5.67
C VAL A 18 -8.13 1.75 4.84
N GLY A 19 -7.56 0.60 5.21
CA GLY A 19 -6.48 -0.04 4.46
C GLY A 19 -6.85 -0.37 3.01
N ILE A 20 -8.06 -0.89 2.78
CA ILE A 20 -8.61 -1.12 1.43
C ILE A 20 -8.69 0.19 0.65
N GLY A 21 -9.24 1.25 1.27
CA GLY A 21 -9.33 2.58 0.67
C GLY A 21 -7.96 3.12 0.28
N CYS A 22 -6.95 2.96 1.14
CA CYS A 22 -5.56 3.32 0.84
C CYS A 22 -4.97 2.51 -0.32
N LEU A 23 -5.20 1.19 -0.38
CA LEU A 23 -4.72 0.36 -1.51
C LEU A 23 -5.32 0.81 -2.85
N PHE A 24 -6.62 1.10 -2.88
CA PHE A 24 -7.29 1.62 -4.08
C PHE A 24 -6.80 3.02 -4.44
N ALA A 25 -6.74 3.93 -3.47
CA ALA A 25 -6.26 5.29 -3.70
C ALA A 25 -4.82 5.29 -4.23
N SER A 26 -3.95 4.46 -3.65
CA SER A 26 -2.58 4.28 -4.15
C SER A 26 -2.60 3.76 -5.59
N LEU A 27 -3.39 2.72 -5.90
CA LEU A 27 -3.44 2.11 -7.23
C LEU A 27 -3.91 3.08 -8.33
N THR A 28 -4.90 3.94 -8.05
CA THR A 28 -5.54 4.79 -9.07
C THR A 28 -4.92 6.17 -9.20
N THR A 29 -3.95 6.53 -8.37
CA THR A 29 -3.36 7.87 -8.37
C THR A 29 -2.06 7.92 -9.15
N ASP A 30 -1.80 9.08 -9.74
CA ASP A 30 -0.73 9.28 -10.71
C ASP A 30 0.56 9.82 -10.07
N HIS A 31 0.76 9.64 -8.77
CA HIS A 31 1.86 10.23 -8.00
C HIS A 31 2.60 9.21 -7.13
N TRP A 32 3.03 8.11 -7.74
CA TRP A 32 3.96 7.17 -7.09
C TRP A 32 5.38 7.68 -7.13
N VAL A 33 5.76 8.29 -8.25
CA VAL A 33 7.08 8.83 -8.51
C VAL A 33 6.94 10.28 -8.94
N GLU A 34 7.85 11.10 -8.47
CA GLU A 34 8.05 12.46 -8.95
C GLU A 34 9.52 12.64 -9.32
N VAL A 35 9.76 13.29 -10.45
CA VAL A 35 11.07 13.55 -11.01
C VAL A 35 11.16 15.04 -11.32
N ARG A 36 12.29 15.63 -10.93
CA ARG A 36 12.64 17.03 -11.21
C ARG A 36 13.85 17.04 -12.12
N PRO A 37 13.65 16.87 -13.45
CA PRO A 37 14.76 16.70 -14.36
C PRO A 37 15.53 18.00 -14.59
N GLU A 38 16.83 17.87 -14.84
CA GLU A 38 17.71 18.98 -15.19
C GLU A 38 18.04 18.94 -16.69
N ILE A 39 18.31 20.11 -17.27
CA ILE A 39 18.75 20.22 -18.66
C ILE A 39 20.19 20.75 -18.70
N HIS A 40 21.03 20.06 -19.46
CA HIS A 40 22.44 20.37 -19.66
C HIS A 40 22.61 20.89 -21.09
N VAL A 41 22.74 22.21 -21.25
CA VAL A 41 22.95 22.84 -22.56
C VAL A 41 24.38 23.38 -22.61
N ALA A 42 25.22 22.76 -23.43
CA ALA A 42 26.66 23.02 -23.47
C ALA A 42 27.30 22.86 -22.07
N ASN A 43 28.03 23.87 -21.58
CA ASN A 43 28.66 23.86 -20.25
C ASN A 43 27.75 24.42 -19.13
N VAL A 44 26.47 24.70 -19.42
CA VAL A 44 25.54 25.29 -18.46
C VAL A 44 24.52 24.24 -18.05
N THR A 45 24.54 23.88 -16.77
CA THR A 45 23.45 23.14 -16.14
C THR A 45 22.38 24.14 -15.74
N ALA A 46 21.18 23.99 -16.28
CA ALA A 46 20.04 24.78 -15.84
C ALA A 46 19.26 23.99 -14.78
N ASN A 47 19.63 24.20 -13.52
CA ASN A 47 19.00 23.56 -12.35
C ASN A 47 17.65 24.21 -11.95
N LYS A 48 17.21 25.25 -12.67
CA LYS A 48 15.94 25.97 -12.45
C LYS A 48 15.07 25.93 -13.70
N THR A 49 14.75 24.73 -14.17
CA THR A 49 13.65 24.53 -15.11
C THR A 49 12.35 24.32 -14.32
N ASN A 50 11.21 24.77 -14.85
CA ASN A 50 9.89 24.42 -14.29
C ASN A 50 9.45 23.00 -14.70
N ALA A 51 10.41 22.15 -15.05
CA ALA A 51 10.15 20.82 -15.55
C ALA A 51 9.80 19.87 -14.41
N TYR A 52 8.76 19.07 -14.63
CA TYR A 52 8.34 18.05 -13.69
C TYR A 52 7.79 16.84 -14.44
N ILE A 53 8.03 15.67 -13.87
CA ILE A 53 7.42 14.43 -14.35
C ILE A 53 6.86 13.75 -13.10
N TYR A 54 5.59 13.42 -13.10
CA TYR A 54 5.02 12.57 -12.06
C TYR A 54 4.18 11.48 -12.71
N PHE A 55 4.22 10.31 -12.11
CA PHE A 55 3.44 9.18 -12.61
C PHE A 55 3.15 8.17 -11.51
N GLY A 56 2.02 7.51 -11.66
CA GLY A 56 1.58 6.37 -10.88
C GLY A 56 1.97 5.06 -11.54
N LEU A 57 1.23 4.00 -11.20
CA LEU A 57 1.41 2.70 -11.83
C LEU A 57 0.93 2.64 -13.29
N PHE A 58 -0.03 3.49 -13.69
CA PHE A 58 -0.67 3.37 -15.02
C PHE A 58 -0.59 4.65 -15.86
N ALA A 59 -0.72 5.80 -15.21
CA ALA A 59 -0.75 7.10 -15.87
C ALA A 59 0.10 8.13 -15.11
N GLY A 60 0.40 9.22 -15.79
CA GLY A 60 1.20 10.32 -15.28
C GLY A 60 1.12 11.53 -16.19
N SER A 61 1.81 12.58 -15.80
CA SER A 61 1.97 13.79 -16.59
C SER A 61 3.41 14.24 -16.55
N ARG A 62 3.88 14.79 -17.67
CA ARG A 62 5.17 15.45 -17.77
C ARG A 62 5.00 16.86 -18.29
N ASN A 63 5.80 17.78 -17.78
CA ASN A 63 6.01 19.09 -18.34
C ASN A 63 7.51 19.31 -18.55
N LEU A 64 7.91 19.61 -19.78
CA LEU A 64 9.29 19.92 -20.12
C LEU A 64 9.36 21.33 -20.69
N ASP A 65 9.86 22.27 -19.90
CA ASP A 65 10.12 23.64 -20.34
C ASP A 65 11.58 23.78 -20.78
N VAL A 66 11.78 24.01 -22.08
CA VAL A 66 13.09 24.26 -22.70
C VAL A 66 13.39 25.76 -22.86
N GLY A 67 12.64 26.63 -22.17
CA GLY A 67 12.72 28.08 -22.30
C GLY A 67 11.91 28.65 -23.47
N LEU A 68 11.12 27.80 -24.14
CA LEU A 68 10.17 28.18 -25.20
C LEU A 68 8.71 27.96 -24.76
N GLY A 69 8.48 27.76 -23.46
CA GLY A 69 7.18 27.52 -22.86
C GLY A 69 6.95 26.05 -22.49
N ASP A 70 5.92 25.85 -21.66
CA ASP A 70 5.54 24.55 -21.12
C ASP A 70 5.07 23.57 -22.20
N ARG A 71 5.65 22.37 -22.18
CA ARG A 71 5.22 21.24 -23.01
C ARG A 71 4.62 20.16 -22.13
N VAL A 72 3.35 20.34 -21.81
CA VAL A 72 2.57 19.37 -21.03
C VAL A 72 2.20 18.19 -21.93
N GLY A 73 2.65 17.00 -21.54
CA GLY A 73 2.32 15.74 -22.19
C GLY A 73 1.77 14.74 -21.18
N ASN A 74 0.76 13.98 -21.61
CA ASN A 74 0.26 12.85 -20.82
C ASN A 74 1.22 11.67 -20.96
N LEU A 75 1.54 11.02 -19.84
CA LEU A 75 2.37 9.83 -19.79
C LEU A 75 1.49 8.62 -19.51
N VAL A 76 1.40 7.71 -20.47
CA VAL A 76 0.74 6.40 -20.26
C VAL A 76 1.83 5.37 -20.01
N VAL A 77 1.94 4.88 -18.77
CA VAL A 77 3.07 4.06 -18.32
C VAL A 77 3.20 2.79 -19.18
N SER A 78 2.10 2.14 -19.52
CA SER A 78 2.10 0.90 -20.33
C SER A 78 2.66 1.07 -21.75
N GLN A 79 2.51 2.26 -22.35
CA GLN A 79 3.08 2.57 -23.67
C GLN A 79 4.55 2.98 -23.52
N ASN A 80 4.85 3.81 -22.53
CA ASN A 80 6.18 4.40 -22.34
C ASN A 80 7.20 3.46 -21.69
N ILE A 81 6.77 2.35 -21.08
CA ILE A 81 7.68 1.28 -20.64
C ILE A 81 8.51 0.75 -21.82
N LYS A 82 7.89 0.59 -23.00
CA LYS A 82 8.58 0.07 -24.19
C LYS A 82 9.34 1.16 -24.94
N ASP A 83 8.74 2.34 -25.04
CA ASP A 83 9.24 3.40 -25.92
C ASP A 83 10.27 4.32 -25.24
N MET A 84 10.27 4.40 -23.91
CA MET A 84 11.12 5.31 -23.13
C MET A 84 12.01 4.60 -22.10
N ASN A 85 12.01 3.26 -22.08
CA ASN A 85 12.65 2.47 -21.01
C ASN A 85 12.27 2.97 -19.60
N LEU A 86 11.03 3.45 -19.44
CA LEU A 86 10.58 4.18 -18.25
C LEU A 86 10.71 3.35 -16.96
N MET A 87 10.43 2.05 -17.07
CA MET A 87 10.50 1.06 -15.99
C MET A 87 10.75 -0.32 -16.61
N ASP A 88 11.37 -1.23 -15.85
CA ASP A 88 11.36 -2.65 -16.23
C ASP A 88 9.94 -3.21 -16.23
N TYR A 89 9.49 -3.72 -17.39
CA TYR A 89 8.14 -4.23 -17.57
C TYR A 89 7.82 -5.40 -16.63
N GLY A 90 8.78 -6.30 -16.40
CA GLY A 90 8.61 -7.51 -15.61
C GLY A 90 8.41 -7.19 -14.12
N MET A 91 9.22 -6.27 -13.59
CA MET A 91 9.06 -5.78 -12.22
C MET A 91 7.77 -4.98 -12.07
N TRP A 92 7.46 -4.10 -13.03
CA TRP A 92 6.22 -3.31 -13.00
C TRP A 92 4.97 -4.19 -12.95
N ILE A 93 4.84 -5.18 -13.84
CA ILE A 93 3.66 -6.06 -13.85
C ILE A 93 3.60 -6.90 -12.58
N THR A 94 4.74 -7.29 -12.02
CA THR A 94 4.83 -8.00 -10.74
C THR A 94 4.29 -7.14 -9.59
N VAL A 95 4.67 -5.86 -9.51
CA VAL A 95 4.10 -4.91 -8.53
C VAL A 95 2.59 -4.83 -8.66
N VAL A 96 2.07 -4.65 -9.88
CA VAL A 96 0.63 -4.58 -10.13
C VAL A 96 -0.10 -5.84 -9.64
N ILE A 97 0.39 -7.03 -10.00
CA ILE A 97 -0.24 -8.30 -9.59
C ILE A 97 -0.22 -8.46 -8.07
N LEU A 98 0.91 -8.19 -7.42
CA LEU A 98 1.03 -8.29 -5.96
C LEU A 98 0.10 -7.30 -5.24
N HIS A 99 -0.02 -6.08 -5.76
CA HIS A 99 -0.91 -5.07 -5.23
C HIS A 99 -2.39 -5.47 -5.34
N LEU A 100 -2.79 -6.04 -6.49
CA LEU A 100 -4.14 -6.58 -6.67
C LEU A 100 -4.42 -7.77 -5.74
N LEU A 101 -3.45 -8.67 -5.55
CA LEU A 101 -3.57 -9.76 -4.58
C LEU A 101 -3.73 -9.23 -3.15
N ALA A 102 -3.01 -8.16 -2.78
CA ALA A 102 -3.18 -7.52 -1.48
C ALA A 102 -4.61 -6.99 -1.29
N ILE A 103 -5.21 -6.37 -2.31
CA ILE A 103 -6.61 -5.92 -2.28
C ILE A 103 -7.56 -7.10 -2.08
N VAL A 104 -7.38 -8.20 -2.83
CA VAL A 104 -8.21 -9.41 -2.71
C VAL A 104 -8.16 -9.95 -1.27
N TRP A 105 -6.96 -10.11 -0.70
CA TRP A 105 -6.82 -10.60 0.67
C TRP A 105 -7.38 -9.63 1.72
N ALA A 106 -7.27 -8.32 1.49
CA ALA A 106 -7.87 -7.32 2.37
C ALA A 106 -9.41 -7.39 2.35
N VAL A 107 -10.02 -7.59 1.17
CA VAL A 107 -11.47 -7.79 1.03
C VAL A 107 -11.91 -9.10 1.71
N VAL A 108 -11.15 -10.18 1.55
CA VAL A 108 -11.37 -11.45 2.27
C VAL A 108 -11.33 -11.20 3.78
N ALA A 109 -10.31 -10.49 4.28
CA ALA A 109 -10.19 -10.15 5.69
C ALA A 109 -11.39 -9.34 6.19
N ALA A 110 -11.88 -8.37 5.42
CA ALA A 110 -13.07 -7.59 5.74
C ALA A 110 -14.32 -8.47 5.82
N GLY A 111 -14.53 -9.35 4.83
CA GLY A 111 -15.67 -10.28 4.78
C GLY A 111 -15.71 -11.22 5.98
N PHE A 112 -14.58 -11.83 6.34
CA PHE A 112 -14.47 -12.66 7.54
C PHE A 112 -14.66 -11.84 8.83
N THR A 113 -14.17 -10.60 8.89
CA THR A 113 -14.39 -9.72 10.05
C THR A 113 -15.87 -9.35 10.21
N LEU A 114 -16.58 -9.08 9.10
CA LEU A 114 -18.02 -8.84 9.09
C LEU A 114 -18.81 -10.07 9.53
N PHE A 115 -18.45 -11.25 9.01
CA PHE A 115 -19.06 -12.51 9.44
C PHE A 115 -18.87 -12.73 10.94
N ASN A 116 -17.71 -12.41 11.50
CA ASN A 116 -17.45 -12.52 12.94
C ASN A 116 -18.24 -11.51 13.78
N LEU A 117 -18.61 -10.38 13.20
CA LEU A 117 -19.37 -9.34 13.89
C LEU A 117 -20.87 -9.68 13.98
N PHE A 118 -21.44 -10.24 12.91
CA PHE A 118 -22.88 -10.47 12.78
C PHE A 118 -23.29 -11.96 12.89
N GLY A 119 -22.40 -12.88 12.58
CA GLY A 119 -22.65 -14.32 12.58
C GLY A 119 -22.57 -14.96 13.97
N LYS A 120 -23.00 -16.23 14.05
CA LYS A 120 -22.69 -17.11 15.18
C LYS A 120 -21.24 -17.59 14.99
N PRO A 121 -20.33 -17.36 15.97
CA PRO A 121 -18.93 -17.71 15.80
C PRO A 121 -18.77 -19.23 15.61
N ILE A 122 -18.11 -19.64 14.53
CA ILE A 122 -17.67 -21.02 14.31
C ILE A 122 -16.17 -21.05 14.60
N GLU A 123 -15.74 -21.79 15.62
CA GLU A 123 -14.52 -21.47 16.38
C GLU A 123 -13.18 -21.53 15.63
N THR A 124 -13.09 -22.14 14.44
CA THR A 124 -11.79 -22.41 13.78
C THR A 124 -11.44 -21.47 12.62
N ILE A 125 -12.18 -21.47 11.51
CA ILE A 125 -11.83 -20.65 10.32
C ILE A 125 -12.38 -19.22 10.41
N THR A 126 -13.51 -19.04 11.10
CA THR A 126 -14.09 -17.73 11.45
C THR A 126 -13.72 -17.31 12.88
N GLY A 127 -12.74 -17.98 13.49
CA GLY A 127 -12.18 -17.60 14.78
C GLY A 127 -11.17 -16.45 14.71
N PRO A 128 -10.56 -16.07 15.85
CA PRO A 128 -9.46 -15.10 15.90
C PRO A 128 -8.30 -15.47 14.98
N PHE A 129 -8.03 -16.78 14.84
CA PHE A 129 -6.98 -17.32 13.98
C PHE A 129 -7.14 -16.89 12.51
N GLY A 130 -8.34 -17.03 11.94
CA GLY A 130 -8.61 -16.63 10.55
C GLY A 130 -8.34 -15.14 10.30
N LEU A 131 -8.67 -14.28 11.27
CA LEU A 131 -8.41 -12.85 11.15
C LEU A 131 -6.91 -12.51 11.09
N TYR A 132 -6.05 -13.26 11.80
CA TYR A 132 -4.60 -13.12 11.67
C TYR A 132 -4.11 -13.55 10.29
N VAL A 133 -4.60 -14.70 9.80
CA VAL A 133 -4.18 -15.25 8.50
C VAL A 133 -4.50 -14.27 7.39
N TRP A 134 -5.74 -13.78 7.30
CA TRP A 134 -6.15 -12.91 6.19
C TRP A 134 -5.50 -11.52 6.24
N ASN A 135 -5.35 -10.91 7.42
CA ASN A 135 -4.59 -9.67 7.56
C ASN A 135 -3.09 -9.89 7.27
N GLY A 136 -2.54 -11.05 7.67
CA GLY A 136 -1.16 -11.43 7.39
C GLY A 136 -0.88 -11.63 5.90
N CYS A 137 -1.82 -12.24 5.16
CA CYS A 137 -1.75 -12.32 3.70
C CYS A 137 -1.77 -10.93 3.07
N ALA A 138 -2.75 -10.09 3.42
CA ALA A 138 -2.84 -8.72 2.91
C ALA A 138 -1.56 -7.91 3.19
N ALA A 139 -1.03 -7.98 4.42
CA ALA A 139 0.21 -7.33 4.81
C ALA A 139 1.41 -7.85 4.00
N SER A 140 1.55 -9.18 3.85
CA SER A 140 2.67 -9.80 3.13
C SER A 140 2.69 -9.40 1.65
N PHE A 141 1.55 -9.44 0.97
CA PHE A 141 1.46 -9.02 -0.44
C PHE A 141 1.67 -7.52 -0.62
N THR A 142 1.17 -6.69 0.31
CA THR A 142 1.43 -5.24 0.31
C THR A 142 2.92 -4.96 0.49
N LEU A 143 3.57 -5.64 1.45
CA LEU A 143 5.01 -5.51 1.69
C LEU A 143 5.83 -5.95 0.49
N LEU A 144 5.50 -7.08 -0.13
CA LEU A 144 6.22 -7.57 -1.30
C LEU A 144 6.07 -6.60 -2.49
N SER A 145 4.87 -6.05 -2.72
CA SER A 145 4.63 -5.01 -3.71
C SER A 145 5.54 -3.78 -3.48
N ILE A 146 5.62 -3.30 -2.23
CA ILE A 146 6.49 -2.18 -1.85
C ILE A 146 7.97 -2.51 -2.11
N VAL A 147 8.44 -3.69 -1.71
CA VAL A 147 9.85 -4.08 -1.88
C VAL A 147 10.22 -4.17 -3.37
N ILE A 148 9.40 -4.85 -4.19
CA ILE A 148 9.66 -4.97 -5.63
C ILE A 148 9.61 -3.58 -6.29
N PHE A 149 8.67 -2.72 -5.88
CA PHE A 149 8.61 -1.35 -6.39
C PHE A 149 9.86 -0.54 -6.01
N LEU A 150 10.38 -0.67 -4.80
CA LEU A 150 11.61 0.02 -4.39
C LEU A 150 12.84 -0.47 -5.18
N ILE A 151 12.91 -1.75 -5.49
CA ILE A 151 13.94 -2.31 -6.38
C ILE A 151 13.80 -1.70 -7.77
N LEU A 152 12.60 -1.75 -8.37
CA LEU A 152 12.28 -1.15 -9.67
C LEU A 152 12.63 0.34 -9.71
N PHE A 153 12.25 1.08 -8.66
CA PHE A 153 12.54 2.51 -8.53
C PHE A 153 14.05 2.76 -8.53
N LYS A 154 14.81 1.99 -7.75
CA LYS A 154 16.25 2.17 -7.68
C LYS A 154 16.92 1.84 -9.01
N THR A 155 16.59 0.70 -9.62
CA THR A 155 17.29 0.18 -10.80
C THR A 155 16.89 0.88 -12.09
N SER A 156 15.63 1.24 -12.28
CA SER A 156 15.12 1.73 -13.57
C SER A 156 14.79 3.23 -13.59
N ILE A 157 14.64 3.88 -12.43
CA ILE A 157 14.16 5.28 -12.36
C ILE A 157 15.20 6.20 -11.73
N TYR A 158 15.87 5.74 -10.67
CA TYR A 158 16.83 6.55 -9.94
C TYR A 158 18.25 6.47 -10.55
N ASP A 159 18.71 5.26 -10.88
CA ASP A 159 20.05 5.04 -11.44
C ASP A 159 20.12 5.27 -12.96
N GLU A 160 18.99 5.18 -13.66
CA GLU A 160 18.91 5.31 -15.12
C GLU A 160 18.14 6.57 -15.56
N ASN A 161 18.33 6.98 -16.82
CA ASN A 161 17.56 8.09 -17.40
C ASN A 161 16.22 7.56 -17.91
N ILE A 162 15.14 8.23 -17.55
CA ILE A 162 13.78 7.90 -18.01
C ILE A 162 13.43 8.53 -19.37
N PHE A 163 14.36 9.29 -19.95
CA PHE A 163 14.18 10.03 -21.20
C PHE A 163 14.55 9.19 -22.41
N GLN A 164 13.94 9.49 -23.56
CA GLN A 164 14.35 8.88 -24.82
C GLN A 164 15.75 9.38 -25.24
N GLN A 165 16.44 8.60 -26.07
CA GLN A 165 17.79 8.98 -26.54
C GLN A 165 17.80 10.38 -27.19
N ALA A 166 16.78 10.75 -27.97
CA ALA A 166 16.69 12.08 -28.57
C ALA A 166 16.55 13.22 -27.53
N GLU A 167 15.87 12.98 -26.41
CA GLU A 167 15.73 13.93 -25.31
C GLU A 167 17.04 14.04 -24.50
N ILE A 168 17.73 12.91 -24.32
CA ILE A 168 19.08 12.85 -23.74
C ILE A 168 20.08 13.63 -24.60
N ASP A 169 20.02 13.47 -25.92
CA ASP A 169 20.87 14.18 -26.88
C ASP A 169 20.58 15.70 -26.86
N SER A 170 19.36 16.08 -26.48
CA SER A 170 18.96 17.48 -26.25
C SER A 170 19.41 18.03 -24.88
N GLY A 171 20.00 17.19 -24.03
CA GLY A 171 20.58 17.58 -22.74
C GLY A 171 19.76 17.21 -21.50
N TRP A 172 18.61 16.55 -21.63
CA TRP A 172 17.78 16.20 -20.46
C TRP A 172 18.38 15.06 -19.64
N ARG A 173 18.35 15.21 -18.31
CA ARG A 173 18.84 14.21 -17.35
C ARG A 173 17.86 14.06 -16.17
N SER A 174 17.67 12.82 -15.72
CA SER A 174 16.83 12.49 -14.55
C SER A 174 17.54 11.67 -13.47
N VAL A 175 18.80 11.26 -13.71
CA VAL A 175 19.55 10.38 -12.80
C VAL A 175 19.72 11.05 -11.44
N GLY A 176 19.33 10.35 -10.38
CA GLY A 176 19.41 10.86 -9.01
C GLY A 176 18.43 11.99 -8.65
N LEU A 177 17.53 12.35 -9.57
CA LEU A 177 16.58 13.47 -9.42
C LEU A 177 15.12 13.01 -9.28
N SER A 178 14.96 11.73 -8.94
CA SER A 178 13.67 11.05 -8.76
C SER A 178 13.46 10.75 -7.28
N HIS A 179 12.23 10.94 -6.79
CA HIS A 179 11.83 10.57 -5.42
C HIS A 179 10.44 9.89 -5.40
N PRO A 180 10.20 8.99 -4.44
CA PRO A 180 8.85 8.48 -4.19
C PRO A 180 7.91 9.63 -3.78
N SER A 181 6.69 9.63 -4.29
CA SER A 181 5.69 10.67 -4.01
C SER A 181 4.53 10.14 -3.16
N TRP A 182 3.54 10.99 -2.87
CA TRP A 182 2.55 10.76 -1.82
C TRP A 182 1.74 9.46 -1.97
N SER A 183 1.40 9.04 -3.20
CA SER A 183 0.64 7.81 -3.44
C SER A 183 1.39 6.55 -3.01
N PHE A 184 2.73 6.56 -3.11
CA PHE A 184 3.56 5.47 -2.60
C PHE A 184 3.48 5.39 -1.07
N TYR A 185 3.51 6.53 -0.37
CA TYR A 185 3.37 6.58 1.09
C TYR A 185 1.97 6.17 1.56
N ILE A 186 0.91 6.37 0.75
CA ILE A 186 -0.42 5.81 1.03
C ILE A 186 -0.38 4.28 1.03
N ASN A 187 0.37 3.66 0.12
CA ASN A 187 0.56 2.20 0.12
C ASN A 187 1.22 1.71 1.41
N LEU A 188 2.25 2.45 1.87
CA LEU A 188 2.90 2.17 3.16
C LEU A 188 1.93 2.35 4.34
N GLY A 189 1.02 3.32 4.27
CA GLY A 189 -0.07 3.49 5.21
C GLY A 189 -1.04 2.30 5.23
N ALA A 190 -1.34 1.71 4.07
CA ALA A 190 -2.15 0.50 3.98
C ALA A 190 -1.47 -0.69 4.67
N LEU A 191 -0.16 -0.88 4.47
CA LEU A 191 0.63 -1.86 5.21
C LEU A 191 0.54 -1.63 6.72
N GLY A 192 0.69 -0.38 7.15
CA GLY A 192 0.53 0.02 8.56
C GLY A 192 -0.84 -0.37 9.12
N CYS A 193 -1.92 -0.22 8.36
CA CYS A 193 -3.27 -0.63 8.77
C CYS A 193 -3.36 -2.14 9.02
N PHE A 194 -2.84 -2.97 8.12
CA PHE A 194 -2.87 -4.43 8.30
C PHE A 194 -1.99 -4.90 9.46
N LEU A 195 -0.81 -4.30 9.64
CA LEU A 195 0.05 -4.58 10.79
C LEU A 195 -0.63 -4.15 12.11
N LEU A 196 -1.28 -2.99 12.14
CA LEU A 196 -2.02 -2.53 13.30
C LEU A 196 -3.17 -3.48 13.65
N ASN A 197 -3.88 -4.01 12.64
CA ASN A 197 -4.90 -5.04 12.89
C ASN A 197 -4.34 -6.29 13.52
N ILE A 198 -3.20 -6.80 13.03
CA ILE A 198 -2.53 -7.95 13.61
C ILE A 198 -2.14 -7.67 15.08
N LEU A 199 -1.63 -6.48 15.38
CA LEU A 199 -1.29 -6.07 16.75
C LEU A 199 -2.52 -5.99 17.66
N LEU A 200 -3.62 -5.40 17.19
CA LEU A 200 -4.87 -5.30 17.93
C LEU A 200 -5.45 -6.68 18.24
N LEU A 201 -5.40 -7.60 17.28
CA LEU A 201 -5.83 -8.97 17.48
C LEU A 201 -4.96 -9.65 18.55
N LYS A 202 -3.63 -9.47 18.52
CA LYS A 202 -2.72 -10.01 19.56
C LYS A 202 -3.07 -9.50 20.95
N ILE A 203 -3.32 -8.21 21.08
CA ILE A 203 -3.72 -7.60 22.36
C ILE A 203 -5.07 -8.15 22.84
N SER A 204 -6.00 -8.43 21.92
CA SER A 204 -7.31 -8.98 22.26
C SER A 204 -7.25 -10.43 22.77
N ASP A 205 -6.28 -11.20 22.29
CA ASP A 205 -6.07 -12.62 22.64
C ASP A 205 -5.29 -12.77 23.96
N VAL A 206 -4.32 -11.89 24.20
CA VAL A 206 -3.51 -11.85 25.44
C VAL A 206 -4.33 -11.47 26.67
N ARG A 207 -5.54 -10.91 26.53
CA ARG A 207 -6.44 -10.69 27.68
C ARG A 207 -7.15 -12.01 27.99
N PRO A 208 -6.71 -12.81 29.00
CA PRO A 208 -7.42 -14.02 29.36
C PRO A 208 -8.87 -13.64 29.70
N CYS A 209 -9.81 -14.40 29.13
CA CYS A 209 -11.18 -14.44 29.63
C CYS A 209 -11.08 -14.54 31.15
N ARG A 210 -11.62 -13.57 31.91
CA ARG A 210 -11.90 -13.85 33.31
C ARG A 210 -12.77 -15.11 33.31
N PRO A 211 -12.38 -16.19 33.99
CA PRO A 211 -13.22 -17.36 34.05
C PRO A 211 -14.58 -16.91 34.56
N LYS A 212 -15.64 -17.20 33.79
CA LYS A 212 -16.98 -17.12 34.35
C LYS A 212 -17.02 -18.21 35.42
N PRO A 213 -17.39 -17.90 36.68
CA PRO A 213 -17.54 -18.93 37.68
C PRO A 213 -18.46 -20.01 37.12
N SER A 214 -18.03 -21.27 37.26
CA SER A 214 -18.83 -22.41 36.82
C SER A 214 -20.17 -22.36 37.57
N LYS A 215 -21.23 -22.96 37.01
CA LYS A 215 -22.52 -23.00 37.72
C LYS A 215 -22.37 -23.67 39.09
N GLU A 216 -21.46 -24.63 39.23
CA GLU A 216 -21.10 -25.27 40.51
C GLU A 216 -20.50 -24.31 41.53
N GLU A 217 -19.65 -23.37 41.10
CA GLU A 217 -19.03 -22.35 41.97
C GLU A 217 -20.04 -21.30 42.45
N LYS A 218 -21.07 -21.02 41.63
CA LYS A 218 -22.19 -20.16 42.06
C LYS A 218 -23.11 -20.84 43.08
N THR A 219 -23.44 -22.11 42.87
CA THR A 219 -24.27 -22.87 43.81
C THR A 219 -23.57 -23.08 45.15
N THR A 220 -22.28 -23.37 45.15
CA THR A 220 -21.53 -23.49 46.42
C THR A 220 -21.45 -22.16 47.17
N HIS A 221 -21.27 -21.03 46.47
CA HIS A 221 -21.20 -19.73 47.13
C HIS A 221 -22.54 -19.27 47.72
N ASP A 222 -23.67 -19.69 47.14
CA ASP A 222 -25.01 -19.40 47.69
C ASP A 222 -25.38 -20.34 48.85
N ASP A 223 -24.85 -21.58 48.89
CA ASP A 223 -25.11 -22.56 49.96
C ASP A 223 -24.35 -22.28 51.27
N PHE A 224 -23.28 -21.46 51.24
CA PHE A 224 -22.52 -21.07 52.45
C PHE A 224 -23.02 -19.79 53.12
N ILE A 225 -24.14 -19.21 52.66
CA ILE A 225 -24.76 -18.02 53.25
C ILE A 225 -26.08 -18.41 53.94
N TYR A 226 -26.02 -19.26 54.97
CA TYR A 226 -27.05 -19.42 56.00
C TYR A 226 -26.43 -19.87 57.32
#